data_AF-A0A958BJF2-F1
#
_entry.id   AF-A0A958BJF2-F1
#
_cell.length_a   1.000
_cell.length_b   1.000
_cell.length_c   1.000
_cell.angle_alpha   90.00
_cell.angle_beta   90.00
_cell.angle_gamma   90.00
#
_symmetry.space_group_name_H-M   'P 1'
#
loop_
_entity.id
_entity.type
_entity.pdbx_description
1 polymer ?
#
loop_
_entity_poly.entity_id
_entity_poly.type
_entity_poly.pdbx_seq_one_letter_code
_entity_poly.pdbx_strand_id
1 'polypeptide(L)'
;MADRIRAFIRPGTLLWCAVVCSLALLVGLPRTPGRARAQPPAAGVRAAGLYRHATWAKYQWFAGAQTSYSKTKSPYIDKPAAIPDAMRADFVKTMAENGVGTIFFFVGSLKEGGEIPLWPVTELSPWHGQEAPIRRMQRELQKAAPGTRTLAWIGGRHKGHERGHIDLADPATRAGIAALSRRLTGPEFGFDGVHLNIEPTLERDEHLLALLDDVSKALPKGKILSFAGTMVLPYVASLPKLRDRFWSEGYLKEVAARVDQMAFMTYDTAITSPAVFQWFLALQARTLLSLSVEANPEIELFLGVPSYREESQFHNSDIENVGTAVDALSAALPEIGSGRANLSGLAVYASWTTSETDWRVIRERFPVQSP
;
A
#
# COMPACT_ATOMS: atom_id res chain seq x y z
N MET A 1 34.24 11.88 -2.48
CA MET A 1 32.84 11.72 -2.96
C MET A 1 32.68 10.45 -3.79
N ALA A 2 33.62 10.13 -4.69
CA ALA A 2 33.64 8.85 -5.43
C ALA A 2 33.89 7.60 -4.55
N ASP A 3 34.62 7.71 -3.44
CA ASP A 3 34.94 6.56 -2.57
C ASP A 3 33.83 6.16 -1.60
N ARG A 4 32.81 7.01 -1.38
CA ARG A 4 31.64 6.67 -0.56
C ARG A 4 30.57 5.88 -1.33
N ILE A 5 30.62 5.89 -2.66
CA ILE A 5 29.67 5.18 -3.52
C ILE A 5 30.04 3.69 -3.66
N ARG A 6 31.34 3.34 -3.52
CA ARG A 6 31.82 1.96 -3.75
C ARG A 6 31.55 0.98 -2.59
N ALA A 7 31.28 1.47 -1.39
CA ALA A 7 31.12 0.61 -0.20
C ALA A 7 29.67 0.13 0.05
N PHE A 8 28.68 0.62 -0.70
CA PHE A 8 27.26 0.42 -0.38
C PHE A 8 26.46 -0.43 -1.38
N ILE A 9 27.08 -0.85 -2.49
CA ILE A 9 26.35 -1.53 -3.55
C ILE A 9 26.67 -3.02 -3.55
N ARG A 10 25.75 -3.84 -3.03
CA ARG A 10 25.84 -5.30 -3.19
C ARG A 10 25.74 -5.64 -4.68
N PRO A 11 26.42 -6.71 -5.16
CA PRO A 11 26.45 -7.07 -6.59
C PRO A 11 25.07 -7.25 -7.23
N GLY A 12 24.04 -7.59 -6.44
CA GLY A 12 22.66 -7.74 -6.92
C GLY A 12 21.97 -6.41 -7.28
N THR A 13 22.34 -5.30 -6.64
CA THR A 13 21.74 -3.98 -6.91
C THR A 13 22.28 -3.38 -8.21
N LEU A 14 23.58 -3.56 -8.50
CA LEU A 14 24.17 -3.16 -9.79
C LEU A 14 23.56 -3.93 -10.96
N LEU A 15 23.34 -5.24 -10.79
CA LEU A 15 22.71 -6.07 -11.81
C LEU A 15 21.27 -5.62 -12.07
N TRP A 16 20.51 -5.25 -11.03
CA TRP A 16 19.16 -4.73 -11.19
C TRP A 16 19.12 -3.35 -11.87
N CYS A 17 19.93 -2.38 -11.44
CA CYS A 17 20.02 -1.09 -12.12
C CYS A 17 20.44 -1.28 -13.59
N ALA A 18 21.35 -2.20 -13.87
CA ALA A 18 21.74 -2.53 -15.24
C ALA A 18 20.59 -3.17 -16.03
N VAL A 19 19.78 -4.03 -15.43
CA VAL A 19 18.60 -4.64 -16.07
C VAL A 19 17.52 -3.59 -16.37
N VAL A 20 17.19 -2.71 -15.42
CA VAL A 20 16.19 -1.63 -15.64
C VAL A 20 16.69 -0.64 -16.69
N CYS A 21 17.94 -0.20 -16.62
CA CYS A 21 18.52 0.70 -17.61
C CYS A 21 18.60 0.03 -18.99
N SER A 22 18.92 -1.26 -19.06
CA SER A 22 18.96 -2.01 -20.32
C SER A 22 17.56 -2.23 -20.90
N LEU A 23 16.55 -2.50 -20.08
CA LEU A 23 15.15 -2.60 -20.50
C LEU A 23 14.63 -1.26 -21.02
N ALA A 24 14.94 -0.15 -20.34
CA ALA A 24 14.58 1.20 -20.80
C ALA A 24 15.25 1.55 -22.15
N LEU A 25 16.50 1.11 -22.36
CA LEU A 25 17.22 1.28 -23.64
C LEU A 25 16.70 0.36 -24.75
N LEU A 26 16.25 -0.85 -24.43
CA LEU A 26 15.74 -1.84 -25.38
C LEU A 26 14.32 -1.56 -25.86
N VAL A 27 13.45 -1.05 -24.98
CA VAL A 27 12.03 -0.76 -25.30
C VAL A 27 11.87 0.63 -25.95
N GLY A 28 12.91 1.47 -25.88
CA GLY A 28 12.90 2.84 -26.38
C GLY A 28 12.10 3.78 -25.47
N LEU A 29 12.62 5.00 -25.25
CA LEU A 29 11.83 6.08 -24.65
C LEU A 29 10.73 6.49 -25.64
N PRO A 30 9.44 6.54 -25.24
CA PRO A 30 8.38 6.87 -26.19
C PRO A 30 8.53 8.29 -26.73
N ARG A 31 8.29 8.46 -28.04
CA ARG A 31 7.94 9.75 -28.64
C ARG A 31 6.42 9.95 -28.53
N THR A 32 6.00 11.19 -28.30
CA THR A 32 4.61 11.64 -28.15
C THR A 32 3.69 11.12 -29.27
N PRO A 33 2.62 10.34 -28.99
CA PRO A 33 1.65 9.92 -30.00
C PRO A 33 0.50 10.93 -30.16
N GLY A 34 0.10 11.15 -31.42
CA GLY A 34 -1.04 11.98 -31.81
C GLY A 34 -2.41 11.35 -31.51
N ARG A 35 -3.40 12.21 -31.32
CA ARG A 35 -4.78 11.89 -30.93
C ARG A 35 -5.51 11.03 -31.98
N ALA A 36 -6.10 9.92 -31.54
CA ALA A 36 -7.22 9.27 -32.20
C ALA A 36 -8.43 9.20 -31.25
N ARG A 37 -9.64 9.35 -31.79
CA ARG A 37 -10.91 9.50 -31.07
C ARG A 37 -11.72 8.21 -31.22
N ALA A 38 -12.26 7.67 -30.12
CA ALA A 38 -13.16 6.52 -30.14
C ALA A 38 -14.41 6.76 -29.26
N GLN A 39 -15.53 6.18 -29.68
CA GLN A 39 -16.90 6.33 -29.16
C GLN A 39 -17.24 5.23 -28.14
N PRO A 40 -18.11 5.47 -27.13
CA PRO A 40 -18.38 4.53 -26.02
C PRO A 40 -19.66 3.70 -26.24
N PRO A 41 -19.76 2.50 -25.64
CA PRO A 41 -20.82 2.21 -24.66
C PRO A 41 -20.36 1.21 -23.56
N ALA A 42 -21.00 0.95 -22.40
CA ALA A 42 -22.11 1.53 -21.63
C ALA A 42 -21.91 1.17 -20.12
N ALA A 43 -22.63 1.90 -19.27
CA ALA A 43 -22.45 2.14 -17.83
C ALA A 43 -22.47 0.96 -16.84
N GLY A 44 -21.51 1.02 -15.90
CA GLY A 44 -21.73 0.84 -14.46
C GLY A 44 -21.22 2.10 -13.75
N VAL A 45 -22.11 3.05 -13.46
CA VAL A 45 -21.75 4.40 -12.97
C VAL A 45 -21.26 4.33 -11.52
N ARG A 46 -19.94 4.32 -11.30
CA ARG A 46 -19.36 5.02 -10.14
C ARG A 46 -19.60 6.52 -10.40
N ALA A 47 -20.14 7.23 -9.42
CA ALA A 47 -20.41 8.66 -9.56
C ALA A 47 -19.12 9.37 -10.01
N ALA A 48 -19.22 10.13 -11.10
CA ALA A 48 -18.18 11.00 -11.59
C ALA A 48 -17.71 11.95 -10.47
N GLY A 49 -16.48 11.78 -10.00
CA GLY A 49 -15.94 12.51 -8.86
C GLY A 49 -14.45 12.20 -8.68
N LEU A 50 -13.74 13.13 -8.04
CA LEU A 50 -12.30 13.08 -7.74
C LEU A 50 -11.79 11.68 -7.38
N TYR A 51 -10.55 11.37 -7.76
CA TYR A 51 -9.85 10.19 -7.25
C TYR A 51 -9.92 10.18 -5.73
N ARG A 52 -10.27 9.02 -5.17
CA ARG A 52 -10.39 8.81 -3.73
C ARG A 52 -9.12 8.15 -3.25
N HIS A 53 -8.12 8.95 -2.87
CA HIS A 53 -6.81 8.47 -2.46
C HIS A 53 -6.86 7.53 -1.24
N ALA A 54 -5.76 6.81 -1.03
CA ALA A 54 -5.52 6.02 0.17
C ALA A 54 -4.26 6.48 0.91
N THR A 55 -4.15 6.14 2.19
CA THR A 55 -2.88 6.29 2.93
C THR A 55 -2.71 5.22 3.99
N TRP A 56 -1.46 4.86 4.25
CA TRP A 56 -1.10 4.07 5.42
C TRP A 56 -0.94 4.97 6.63
N ALA A 57 -1.70 4.66 7.68
CA ALA A 57 -1.71 5.38 8.94
C ALA A 57 -1.03 4.56 10.03
N LYS A 58 -0.17 5.24 10.79
CA LYS A 58 0.62 4.65 11.88
C LYS A 58 -0.27 4.14 13.03
N TYR A 59 0.26 3.23 13.84
CA TYR A 59 -0.40 2.73 15.07
C TYR A 59 -0.59 3.79 16.17
N GLN A 60 0.00 4.98 15.98
CA GLN A 60 0.03 6.04 16.99
C GLN A 60 -1.40 6.39 17.45
N TRP A 61 -2.40 6.25 16.58
CA TRP A 61 -3.83 6.45 16.88
C TRP A 61 -4.41 5.57 17.99
N PHE A 62 -3.70 4.50 18.36
CA PHE A 62 -4.18 3.47 19.28
C PHE A 62 -3.32 3.38 20.53
N ALA A 63 -2.01 3.48 20.37
CA ALA A 63 -1.06 3.31 21.48
C ALA A 63 -0.02 4.42 21.56
N GLY A 64 -0.36 5.68 21.23
CA GLY A 64 0.28 6.89 21.79
C GLY A 64 1.80 7.08 21.70
N ALA A 65 2.52 6.18 21.03
CA ALA A 65 3.97 6.15 21.03
C ALA A 65 4.51 6.84 19.77
N GLN A 66 5.27 7.91 19.98
CA GLN A 66 5.67 8.84 18.92
C GLN A 66 6.81 8.34 18.00
N THR A 67 7.35 7.14 18.19
CA THR A 67 8.60 6.69 17.53
C THR A 67 8.41 5.74 16.35
N SER A 68 9.39 5.74 15.44
CA SER A 68 9.49 4.85 14.27
C SER A 68 9.88 3.41 14.68
N TYR A 69 9.53 2.44 13.84
CA TYR A 69 9.73 0.99 14.05
C TYR A 69 11.22 0.55 14.09
N SER A 70 12.16 1.49 14.04
CA SER A 70 13.58 1.21 13.87
C SER A 70 14.32 1.22 15.21
N LYS A 71 14.70 0.01 15.65
CA LYS A 71 15.77 -0.34 16.61
C LYS A 71 15.39 -0.54 18.09
N THR A 72 15.35 -1.84 18.43
CA THR A 72 15.85 -2.48 19.67
C THR A 72 15.11 -2.37 21.01
N LYS A 73 14.03 -1.59 21.13
CA LYS A 73 13.04 -1.79 22.20
C LYS A 73 11.68 -1.45 21.59
N SER A 74 10.69 -2.33 21.72
CA SER A 74 9.33 -1.88 21.42
C SER A 74 9.06 -0.72 22.41
N PRO A 75 8.48 0.40 21.96
CA PRO A 75 8.19 1.53 22.85
C PRO A 75 7.14 1.19 23.92
N TYR A 76 6.67 -0.06 24.00
CA TYR A 76 5.64 -0.55 24.91
C TYR A 76 6.14 -0.86 26.33
N ILE A 77 7.36 -0.45 26.70
CA ILE A 77 7.89 -0.64 28.06
C ILE A 77 7.42 0.48 28.99
N ASP A 78 7.19 1.70 28.48
CA ASP A 78 6.75 2.84 29.30
C ASP A 78 5.54 3.53 28.65
N LYS A 79 4.37 3.21 29.21
CA LYS A 79 3.02 3.78 29.02
C LYS A 79 2.86 4.81 27.87
N PRO A 80 2.11 4.49 26.80
CA PRO A 80 1.91 5.46 25.74
C PRO A 80 0.99 6.62 26.14
N ALA A 81 1.44 7.85 25.89
CA ALA A 81 0.63 9.05 26.08
C ALA A 81 -0.52 9.10 25.06
N ALA A 82 -1.76 9.38 25.48
CA ALA A 82 -2.89 9.58 24.58
C ALA A 82 -2.52 10.56 23.45
N ILE A 83 -2.95 10.28 22.20
CA ILE A 83 -2.75 11.25 21.12
C ILE A 83 -3.50 12.54 21.45
N PRO A 84 -2.85 13.71 21.39
CA PRO A 84 -3.52 14.99 21.59
C PRO A 84 -4.69 15.19 20.63
N ASP A 85 -5.82 15.68 21.14
CA ASP A 85 -7.03 15.93 20.33
C ASP A 85 -6.75 16.81 19.09
N ALA A 86 -5.86 17.78 19.22
CA ALA A 86 -5.44 18.63 18.11
C ALA A 86 -4.75 17.85 16.97
N MET A 87 -3.87 16.90 17.31
CA MET A 87 -3.18 16.06 16.31
C MET A 87 -4.17 15.17 15.57
N ARG A 88 -5.18 14.64 16.27
CA ARG A 88 -6.24 13.84 15.64
C ARG A 88 -7.16 14.66 14.77
N ALA A 89 -7.58 15.83 15.24
CA ALA A 89 -8.39 16.75 14.44
C ALA A 89 -7.65 17.18 13.17
N ASP A 90 -6.35 17.46 13.26
CA ASP A 90 -5.49 17.82 12.12
C ASP A 90 -5.36 16.67 11.11
N PHE A 91 -5.18 15.43 11.58
CA PHE A 91 -5.19 14.26 10.70
C PHE A 91 -6.54 14.10 9.99
N VAL A 92 -7.65 14.13 10.72
CA VAL A 92 -9.00 14.00 10.14
C VAL A 92 -9.26 15.09 9.10
N LYS A 93 -8.87 16.33 9.41
CA LYS A 93 -8.95 17.47 8.50
C LYS A 93 -8.10 17.23 7.24
N THR A 94 -6.85 16.81 7.41
CA THR A 94 -5.92 16.54 6.30
C THR A 94 -6.48 15.44 5.39
N MET A 95 -7.05 14.36 5.93
CA MET A 95 -7.66 13.29 5.13
C MET A 95 -8.85 13.81 4.32
N ALA A 96 -9.71 14.63 4.94
CA ALA A 96 -10.88 15.22 4.29
C ALA A 96 -10.50 16.17 3.15
N GLU A 97 -9.57 17.11 3.41
CA GLU A 97 -9.15 18.14 2.43
C GLU A 97 -8.42 17.54 1.22
N ASN A 98 -7.81 16.36 1.38
CA ASN A 98 -7.03 15.70 0.33
C ASN A 98 -7.75 14.53 -0.34
N GLY A 99 -9.07 14.40 -0.15
CA GLY A 99 -9.87 13.38 -0.83
C GLY A 99 -9.46 11.94 -0.49
N VAL A 100 -8.98 11.68 0.74
CA VAL A 100 -8.61 10.34 1.18
C VAL A 100 -9.87 9.52 1.49
N GLY A 101 -10.18 8.57 0.60
CA GLY A 101 -11.34 7.69 0.72
C GLY A 101 -11.06 6.37 1.44
N THR A 102 -9.80 5.98 1.63
CA THR A 102 -9.42 4.73 2.31
C THR A 102 -8.22 4.96 3.22
N ILE A 103 -8.30 4.50 4.46
CA ILE A 103 -7.19 4.61 5.42
C ILE A 103 -6.83 3.21 5.94
N PHE A 104 -5.56 2.82 5.74
CA PHE A 104 -5.00 1.57 6.24
C PHE A 104 -4.38 1.83 7.63
N PHE A 105 -5.14 1.54 8.69
CA PHE A 105 -4.70 1.77 10.06
C PHE A 105 -3.85 0.61 10.57
N PHE A 106 -2.58 0.84 10.86
CA PHE A 106 -1.71 -0.22 11.38
C PHE A 106 -2.19 -0.70 12.74
N VAL A 107 -2.66 -1.95 12.81
CA VAL A 107 -3.16 -2.57 14.04
C VAL A 107 -2.08 -3.41 14.74
N GLY A 108 -1.03 -3.79 14.03
CA GLY A 108 0.13 -4.45 14.61
C GLY A 108 0.84 -5.40 13.65
N SER A 109 2.02 -5.84 14.09
CA SER A 109 2.73 -6.95 13.45
C SER A 109 2.23 -8.27 14.03
N LEU A 110 1.88 -9.21 13.15
CA LEU A 110 1.53 -10.58 13.47
C LEU A 110 2.61 -11.23 14.33
N LYS A 111 2.15 -12.09 15.24
CA LYS A 111 2.94 -13.07 15.98
C LYS A 111 2.91 -14.43 15.27
N GLU A 112 3.67 -15.39 15.79
CA GLU A 112 3.83 -16.72 15.20
C GLU A 112 2.50 -17.43 14.91
N GLY A 113 1.50 -17.32 15.80
CA GLY A 113 0.19 -17.94 15.62
C GLY A 113 -0.81 -17.15 14.76
N GLY A 114 -0.38 -16.05 14.13
CA GLY A 114 -1.27 -15.22 13.31
C GLY A 114 -2.12 -14.22 14.09
N GLU A 115 -1.84 -14.02 15.38
CA GLU A 115 -2.50 -13.05 16.25
C GLU A 115 -1.69 -11.76 16.42
N ILE A 116 -2.36 -10.71 16.87
CA ILE A 116 -1.74 -9.47 17.38
C ILE A 116 -2.25 -9.19 18.79
N PRO A 117 -1.45 -8.58 19.68
CA PRO A 117 -2.00 -8.00 20.90
C PRO A 117 -3.02 -6.92 20.51
N LEU A 118 -4.29 -7.12 20.86
CA LEU A 118 -5.37 -6.18 20.52
C LEU A 118 -5.56 -5.06 21.53
N TRP A 119 -4.90 -5.13 22.69
CA TRP A 119 -4.92 -4.10 23.72
C TRP A 119 -4.63 -2.69 23.19
N PRO A 120 -3.74 -2.44 22.19
CA PRO A 120 -3.57 -1.11 21.62
C PRO A 120 -4.87 -0.56 21.03
N VAL A 121 -5.67 -1.43 20.40
CA VAL A 121 -6.90 -1.08 19.71
C VAL A 121 -8.12 -1.09 20.66
N THR A 122 -8.09 -1.96 21.68
CA THR A 122 -9.22 -2.19 22.62
C THR A 122 -9.12 -1.46 23.95
N GLU A 123 -7.93 -1.16 24.47
CA GLU A 123 -7.83 -0.63 25.84
C GLU A 123 -8.42 0.78 25.90
N LEU A 124 -9.60 0.85 26.51
CA LEU A 124 -10.02 2.00 27.31
C LEU A 124 -8.92 2.25 28.33
N SER A 125 -7.90 3.02 27.97
CA SER A 125 -7.02 3.51 29.01
C SER A 125 -7.89 4.39 29.93
N PRO A 126 -7.62 4.44 31.24
CA PRO A 126 -8.32 5.35 32.16
C PRO A 126 -8.33 6.82 31.70
N TRP A 127 -7.54 7.13 30.66
CA TRP A 127 -7.30 8.43 30.05
C TRP A 127 -8.11 8.68 28.76
N HIS A 128 -8.76 7.66 28.17
CA HIS A 128 -9.49 7.77 26.87
C HIS A 128 -11.02 7.84 27.00
N GLY A 129 -11.57 7.92 28.22
CA GLY A 129 -13.02 8.03 28.44
C GLY A 129 -13.76 6.69 28.25
N GLN A 130 -15.05 6.75 27.90
CA GLN A 130 -15.96 5.59 27.82
C GLN A 130 -15.95 4.87 26.46
N GLU A 131 -15.05 5.24 25.53
CA GLU A 131 -15.07 4.74 24.15
C GLU A 131 -13.67 4.39 23.61
N ALA A 132 -13.57 3.27 22.88
CA ALA A 132 -12.32 2.82 22.27
C ALA A 132 -11.75 3.85 21.26
N PRO A 133 -10.42 4.11 21.24
CA PRO A 133 -9.80 5.11 20.37
C PRO A 133 -10.13 4.96 18.87
N ILE A 134 -10.20 3.73 18.36
CA ILE A 134 -10.58 3.47 16.97
C ILE A 134 -12.01 3.92 16.65
N ARG A 135 -12.96 3.70 17.58
CA ARG A 135 -14.35 4.13 17.40
C ARG A 135 -14.47 5.65 17.39
N ARG A 136 -13.68 6.33 18.23
CA ARG A 136 -13.54 7.78 18.20
C ARG A 136 -13.04 8.29 16.86
N MET A 137 -11.93 7.75 16.38
CA MET A 137 -11.37 8.10 15.07
C MET A 137 -12.37 7.87 13.93
N GLN A 138 -13.01 6.69 13.89
CA GLN A 138 -14.02 6.35 12.88
C GLN A 138 -15.20 7.33 12.88
N ARG A 139 -15.73 7.73 14.05
CA ARG A 139 -16.81 8.72 14.09
C ARG A 139 -16.36 10.11 13.66
N GLU A 140 -15.17 10.54 14.05
CA GLU A 140 -14.63 11.84 13.65
C GLU A 140 -14.39 11.89 12.13
N LEU A 141 -13.84 10.83 11.54
CA LEU A 141 -13.74 10.65 10.09
C LEU A 141 -15.12 10.66 9.42
N GLN A 142 -16.09 9.90 9.94
CA GLN A 142 -17.43 9.86 9.35
C GLN A 142 -18.13 11.21 9.37
N LYS A 143 -17.83 12.08 10.35
CA LYS A 143 -18.36 13.45 10.43
C LYS A 143 -17.66 14.41 9.46
N ALA A 144 -16.33 14.35 9.35
CA ALA A 144 -15.55 15.31 8.58
C ALA A 144 -15.32 14.89 7.11
N ALA A 145 -15.27 13.59 6.85
CA ALA A 145 -15.08 12.97 5.54
C ALA A 145 -16.03 11.76 5.39
N PRO A 146 -17.34 11.99 5.20
CA PRO A 146 -18.31 10.91 5.06
C PRO A 146 -17.94 9.92 3.95
N GLY A 147 -18.01 8.63 4.26
CA GLY A 147 -17.73 7.56 3.30
C GLY A 147 -16.25 7.17 3.20
N THR A 148 -15.34 7.78 3.97
CA THR A 148 -13.98 7.26 4.14
C THR A 148 -14.03 5.89 4.82
N ARG A 149 -13.40 4.90 4.18
CA ARG A 149 -13.32 3.53 4.69
C ARG A 149 -12.08 3.34 5.54
N THR A 150 -12.22 2.64 6.64
CA THR A 150 -11.11 2.29 7.54
C THR A 150 -10.83 0.80 7.45
N LEU A 151 -9.61 0.43 7.09
CA LEU A 151 -9.18 -0.96 6.99
C LEU A 151 -8.12 -1.22 8.04
N ALA A 152 -8.23 -2.36 8.73
CA ALA A 152 -7.22 -2.78 9.68
C ALA A 152 -5.99 -3.29 8.91
N TRP A 153 -4.88 -2.55 8.97
CA TRP A 153 -3.62 -2.94 8.36
C TRP A 153 -2.87 -3.92 9.26
N ILE A 154 -2.83 -5.17 8.82
CA ILE A 154 -2.19 -6.30 9.49
C ILE A 154 -0.84 -6.54 8.83
N GLY A 155 0.24 -6.22 9.54
CA GLY A 155 1.60 -6.41 9.05
C GLY A 155 2.18 -7.75 9.48
N GLY A 156 3.09 -8.32 8.70
CA GLY A 156 3.82 -9.54 9.08
C GLY A 156 5.13 -9.65 8.35
N ARG A 157 6.05 -10.48 8.86
CA ARG A 157 7.26 -10.85 8.13
C ARG A 157 7.47 -12.34 8.10
N HIS A 158 7.71 -12.89 6.91
CA HIS A 158 7.94 -14.32 6.73
C HIS A 158 9.10 -14.83 7.58
N LYS A 159 8.96 -16.04 8.09
CA LYS A 159 10.01 -16.78 8.79
C LYS A 159 11.25 -16.87 7.90
N GLY A 160 12.41 -16.51 8.46
CA GLY A 160 13.69 -16.52 7.76
C GLY A 160 14.02 -15.22 6.99
N HIS A 161 13.11 -14.25 6.94
CA HIS A 161 13.39 -12.91 6.44
C HIS A 161 13.61 -11.91 7.58
N GLU A 162 14.84 -11.41 7.72
CA GLU A 162 15.26 -10.55 8.83
C GLU A 162 14.90 -11.12 10.21
N ARG A 163 13.97 -10.47 10.94
CA ARG A 163 13.45 -10.90 12.25
C ARG A 163 12.03 -11.47 12.14
N GLY A 164 11.61 -11.86 10.94
CA GLY A 164 10.31 -12.44 10.65
C GLY A 164 10.15 -13.86 11.20
N HIS A 165 8.91 -14.21 11.50
CA HIS A 165 8.53 -15.46 12.18
C HIS A 165 7.17 -16.00 11.70
N ILE A 166 6.57 -15.40 10.67
CA ILE A 166 5.29 -15.85 10.12
C ILE A 166 5.55 -17.02 9.17
N ASP A 167 4.99 -18.17 9.50
CA ASP A 167 5.04 -19.37 8.67
C ASP A 167 3.66 -19.61 8.07
N LEU A 168 3.47 -19.18 6.81
CA LEU A 168 2.20 -19.38 6.12
C LEU A 168 1.99 -20.83 5.68
N ALA A 169 3.04 -21.68 5.66
CA ALA A 169 2.86 -23.10 5.35
C ALA A 169 2.03 -23.79 6.43
N ASP A 170 2.15 -23.33 7.68
CA ASP A 170 1.33 -23.79 8.80
C ASP A 170 -0.14 -23.31 8.67
N PRO A 171 -1.11 -24.23 8.49
CA PRO A 171 -2.52 -23.88 8.44
C PRO A 171 -3.04 -23.23 9.73
N ALA A 172 -2.44 -23.51 10.89
CA ALA A 172 -2.84 -22.90 12.15
C ALA A 172 -2.55 -21.39 12.15
N THR A 173 -1.39 -20.97 11.64
CA THR A 173 -1.04 -19.55 11.45
C THR A 173 -2.06 -18.86 10.54
N ARG A 174 -2.39 -19.46 9.39
CA ARG A 174 -3.39 -18.88 8.47
C ARG A 174 -4.77 -18.77 9.10
N ALA A 175 -5.21 -19.81 9.83
CA ALA A 175 -6.47 -19.80 10.56
C ALA A 175 -6.48 -18.70 11.64
N GLY A 176 -5.37 -18.47 12.33
CA GLY A 176 -5.19 -17.36 13.28
C GLY A 176 -5.37 -15.99 12.62
N ILE A 177 -4.72 -15.77 11.47
CA ILE A 177 -4.85 -14.50 10.71
C ILE A 177 -6.30 -14.30 10.23
N ALA A 178 -6.95 -15.36 9.74
CA ALA A 178 -8.36 -15.30 9.31
C ALA A 178 -9.30 -14.99 10.49
N ALA A 179 -9.10 -15.62 11.64
CA ALA A 179 -9.86 -15.35 12.86
C ALA A 179 -9.66 -13.92 13.37
N LEU A 180 -8.42 -13.41 13.34
CA LEU A 180 -8.09 -12.03 13.67
C LEU A 180 -8.80 -11.06 12.72
N SER A 181 -8.77 -11.33 11.41
CA SER A 181 -9.42 -10.50 10.38
C SER A 181 -10.93 -10.40 10.57
N ARG A 182 -11.59 -11.53 10.88
CA ARG A 182 -13.02 -11.55 11.24
C ARG A 182 -13.30 -10.75 12.50
N ARG A 183 -12.45 -10.85 13.53
CA ARG A 183 -12.62 -10.11 14.78
C ARG A 183 -12.50 -8.60 14.56
N LEU A 184 -11.47 -8.15 13.83
CA LEU A 184 -11.23 -6.73 13.50
C LEU A 184 -12.37 -6.10 12.67
N THR A 185 -13.05 -6.88 11.84
CA THR A 185 -14.20 -6.38 11.07
C THR A 185 -15.53 -6.53 11.81
N GLY A 186 -15.54 -7.22 12.95
CA GLY A 186 -16.70 -7.42 13.80
C GLY A 186 -17.08 -6.20 14.63
N PRO A 187 -18.21 -6.24 15.36
CA PRO A 187 -18.75 -5.08 16.11
C PRO A 187 -17.86 -4.53 17.22
N GLU A 188 -16.83 -5.25 17.64
CA GLU A 188 -15.85 -4.78 18.62
C GLU A 188 -15.05 -3.58 18.07
N PHE A 189 -14.58 -3.68 16.82
CA PHE A 189 -13.71 -2.69 16.19
C PHE A 189 -14.36 -2.00 14.98
N GLY A 190 -15.17 -2.76 14.24
CA GLY A 190 -15.99 -2.31 13.12
C GLY A 190 -15.22 -1.65 11.99
N PHE A 191 -14.02 -2.13 11.68
CA PHE A 191 -13.36 -1.78 10.43
C PHE A 191 -14.20 -2.22 9.22
N ASP A 192 -14.07 -1.49 8.11
CA ASP A 192 -14.74 -1.79 6.84
C ASP A 192 -14.08 -2.96 6.11
N GLY A 193 -12.88 -3.35 6.53
CA GLY A 193 -12.13 -4.47 5.98
C GLY A 193 -10.78 -4.65 6.65
N VAL A 194 -9.94 -5.48 6.04
CA VAL A 194 -8.55 -5.67 6.43
C VAL A 194 -7.63 -5.37 5.25
N HIS A 195 -6.44 -4.85 5.54
CA HIS A 195 -5.37 -4.66 4.57
C HIS A 195 -4.18 -5.52 5.01
N LEU A 196 -3.93 -6.62 4.31
CA LEU A 196 -2.84 -7.53 4.64
C LEU A 196 -1.55 -7.04 3.98
N ASN A 197 -0.48 -6.98 4.76
CA ASN A 197 0.88 -6.74 4.26
C ASN A 197 1.86 -7.71 4.96
N ILE A 198 2.20 -8.81 4.30
CA ILE A 198 3.14 -9.80 4.82
C ILE A 198 4.38 -9.78 3.92
N GLU A 199 5.52 -9.42 4.49
CA GLU A 199 6.74 -9.12 3.74
C GLU A 199 7.85 -10.18 3.96
N PRO A 200 8.67 -10.47 2.95
CA PRO A 200 8.52 -10.06 1.56
C PRO A 200 7.32 -10.77 0.90
N THR A 201 6.74 -10.14 -0.10
CA THR A 201 5.66 -10.73 -0.89
C THR A 201 6.26 -11.67 -1.94
N LEU A 202 6.47 -12.93 -1.55
CA LEU A 202 7.16 -13.91 -2.39
C LEU A 202 6.36 -14.26 -3.67
N GLU A 203 7.06 -14.32 -4.79
CA GLU A 203 6.54 -14.86 -6.06
C GLU A 203 6.20 -16.36 -5.93
N ARG A 204 5.02 -16.75 -6.44
CA ARG A 204 4.50 -18.14 -6.41
C ARG A 204 4.37 -18.74 -5.01
N ASP A 205 4.02 -17.92 -4.03
CA ASP A 205 3.70 -18.40 -2.69
C ASP A 205 2.26 -18.94 -2.64
N GLU A 206 2.12 -20.25 -2.84
CA GLU A 206 0.83 -20.95 -2.73
C GLU A 206 0.19 -20.81 -1.33
N HIS A 207 1.01 -20.62 -0.30
CA HIS A 207 0.53 -20.44 1.06
C HIS A 207 -0.04 -19.04 1.30
N LEU A 208 0.49 -18.03 0.60
CA LEU A 208 -0.13 -16.71 0.54
C LEU A 208 -1.48 -16.78 -0.16
N LEU A 209 -1.60 -17.48 -1.30
CA LEU A 209 -2.89 -17.65 -1.97
C LEU A 209 -3.92 -18.34 -1.07
N ALA A 210 -3.52 -19.40 -0.37
CA ALA A 210 -4.37 -20.09 0.61
C ALA A 210 -4.80 -19.17 1.76
N LEU A 211 -3.91 -18.29 2.24
CA LEU A 211 -4.25 -17.30 3.26
C LEU A 211 -5.32 -16.33 2.76
N LEU A 212 -5.21 -15.82 1.52
CA LEU A 212 -6.19 -14.90 0.96
C LEU A 212 -7.57 -15.57 0.85
N ASP A 213 -7.61 -16.85 0.43
CA ASP A 213 -8.84 -17.64 0.40
C ASP A 213 -9.42 -17.85 1.80
N ASP A 214 -8.59 -18.16 2.81
CA ASP A 214 -9.00 -18.37 4.20
C ASP A 214 -9.58 -17.09 4.81
N VAL A 215 -8.93 -15.93 4.57
CA VAL A 215 -9.38 -14.62 5.06
C VAL A 215 -10.67 -14.20 4.35
N SER A 216 -10.74 -14.33 3.02
CA SER A 216 -11.95 -14.00 2.24
C SER A 216 -13.17 -14.77 2.76
N LYS A 217 -13.03 -16.07 3.04
CA LYS A 217 -14.10 -16.91 3.64
C LYS A 217 -14.47 -16.51 5.06
N ALA A 218 -13.51 -16.01 5.84
CA ALA A 218 -13.74 -15.64 7.24
C ALA A 218 -14.38 -14.26 7.40
N LEU A 219 -14.21 -13.37 6.42
CA LEU A 219 -14.76 -12.02 6.47
C LEU A 219 -16.29 -12.02 6.33
N PRO A 220 -17.00 -11.20 7.13
CA PRO A 220 -18.42 -10.96 6.91
C PRO A 220 -18.70 -10.39 5.52
N LYS A 221 -19.88 -10.72 4.95
CA LYS A 221 -20.30 -10.20 3.63
C LYS A 221 -20.24 -8.67 3.60
N GLY A 222 -19.65 -8.12 2.54
CA GLY A 222 -19.52 -6.68 2.32
C GLY A 222 -18.31 -6.04 3.01
N LYS A 223 -17.47 -6.82 3.71
CA LYS A 223 -16.17 -6.37 4.19
C LYS A 223 -15.11 -6.53 3.10
N ILE A 224 -14.13 -5.63 3.11
CA ILE A 224 -13.08 -5.56 2.08
C ILE A 224 -11.88 -6.40 2.50
N LEU A 225 -11.43 -7.29 1.63
CA LEU A 225 -10.09 -7.85 1.67
C LEU A 225 -9.17 -7.05 0.76
N SER A 226 -8.25 -6.29 1.37
CA SER A 226 -7.23 -5.51 0.69
C SER A 226 -5.84 -6.12 0.88
N PHE A 227 -4.98 -6.03 -0.14
CA PHE A 227 -3.61 -6.55 -0.08
C PHE A 227 -2.56 -5.52 -0.54
N ALA A 228 -1.41 -5.51 0.13
CA ALA A 228 -0.23 -4.74 -0.27
C ALA A 228 0.53 -5.48 -1.38
N GLY A 229 0.20 -5.18 -2.64
CA GLY A 229 0.84 -5.81 -3.80
C GLY A 229 2.24 -5.26 -4.06
N THR A 230 3.11 -6.06 -4.67
CA THR A 230 4.40 -5.57 -5.18
C THR A 230 4.35 -5.36 -6.68
N MET A 231 5.46 -4.89 -7.24
CA MET A 231 5.66 -4.64 -8.66
C MET A 231 5.72 -5.95 -9.47
N VAL A 232 5.56 -5.85 -10.78
CA VAL A 232 5.71 -6.99 -11.70
C VAL A 232 6.95 -6.84 -12.57
N LEU A 233 7.57 -7.98 -12.89
CA LEU A 233 8.65 -8.03 -13.86
C LEU A 233 8.46 -9.25 -14.77
N PRO A 234 8.43 -9.07 -16.10
CA PRO A 234 8.43 -10.20 -17.02
C PRO A 234 9.60 -11.14 -16.73
N TYR A 235 9.32 -12.44 -16.75
CA TYR A 235 10.33 -13.49 -16.52
C TYR A 235 11.00 -13.47 -15.13
N VAL A 236 10.40 -12.84 -14.10
CA VAL A 236 10.96 -12.86 -12.72
C VAL A 236 11.21 -14.27 -12.19
N ALA A 237 10.41 -15.25 -12.64
CA ALA A 237 10.62 -16.65 -12.30
C ALA A 237 12.03 -17.11 -12.66
N SER A 238 12.68 -16.56 -13.68
CA SER A 238 14.06 -16.91 -14.04
C SER A 238 15.13 -16.15 -13.22
N LEU A 239 14.73 -15.26 -12.31
CA LEU A 239 15.62 -14.37 -11.54
C LEU A 239 15.38 -14.53 -10.02
N PRO A 240 15.94 -15.57 -9.37
CA PRO A 240 15.68 -15.88 -7.96
C PRO A 240 15.90 -14.72 -6.98
N LYS A 241 16.87 -13.84 -7.26
CA LYS A 241 17.21 -12.67 -6.41
C LYS A 241 16.20 -11.52 -6.45
N LEU A 242 15.19 -11.62 -7.31
CA LEU A 242 14.14 -10.62 -7.49
C LEU A 242 12.75 -11.12 -7.11
N ARG A 243 12.62 -12.42 -6.79
CA ARG A 243 11.34 -13.06 -6.44
C ARG A 243 10.78 -12.63 -5.07
N ASP A 244 11.55 -11.86 -4.31
CA ASP A 244 11.14 -11.23 -3.04
C ASP A 244 10.56 -9.82 -3.23
N ARG A 245 10.65 -9.28 -4.45
CA ARG A 245 10.28 -7.89 -4.79
C ARG A 245 9.41 -7.77 -6.03
N PHE A 246 9.44 -8.75 -6.91
CA PHE A 246 8.70 -8.74 -8.16
C PHE A 246 7.89 -10.01 -8.31
N TRP A 247 6.70 -9.85 -8.87
CA TRP A 247 5.86 -10.95 -9.28
C TRP A 247 5.87 -11.17 -10.79
N SER A 248 5.54 -12.39 -11.19
CA SER A 248 5.14 -12.66 -12.56
C SER A 248 3.73 -12.15 -12.80
N GLU A 249 3.41 -11.90 -14.06
CA GLU A 249 2.06 -11.49 -14.45
C GLU A 249 0.99 -12.51 -14.04
N GLY A 250 1.30 -13.81 -14.17
CA GLY A 250 0.41 -14.89 -13.76
C GLY A 250 0.15 -14.89 -12.26
N TYR A 251 1.20 -14.72 -11.45
CA TYR A 251 1.03 -14.70 -10.00
C TYR A 251 0.29 -13.44 -9.52
N LEU A 252 0.50 -12.29 -10.15
CA LEU A 252 -0.32 -11.10 -9.90
C LEU A 252 -1.81 -11.40 -10.14
N LYS A 253 -2.16 -12.06 -11.24
CA LYS A 253 -3.55 -12.41 -11.55
C LYS A 253 -4.16 -13.34 -10.49
N GLU A 254 -3.40 -14.32 -10.02
CA GLU A 254 -3.84 -15.21 -8.93
C GLU A 254 -4.15 -14.41 -7.65
N VAL A 255 -3.30 -13.46 -7.28
CA VAL A 255 -3.54 -12.61 -6.11
C VAL A 255 -4.75 -11.69 -6.33
N ALA A 256 -4.82 -11.01 -7.48
CA ALA A 256 -5.90 -10.08 -7.82
C ALA A 256 -7.27 -10.76 -7.86
N ALA A 257 -7.35 -12.02 -8.31
CA ALA A 257 -8.59 -12.80 -8.33
C ALA A 257 -9.15 -13.11 -6.93
N ARG A 258 -8.35 -12.98 -5.87
CA ARG A 258 -8.70 -13.37 -4.50
C ARG A 258 -8.98 -12.21 -3.55
N VAL A 259 -8.84 -10.97 -4.02
CA VAL A 259 -8.97 -9.76 -3.19
C VAL A 259 -9.90 -8.75 -3.84
N ASP A 260 -10.55 -7.94 -3.00
CA ASP A 260 -11.43 -6.86 -3.46
C ASP A 260 -10.63 -5.61 -3.81
N GLN A 261 -9.44 -5.46 -3.23
CA GLN A 261 -8.64 -4.26 -3.32
C GLN A 261 -7.13 -4.55 -3.31
N MET A 262 -6.37 -3.82 -4.12
CA MET A 262 -4.91 -3.84 -4.09
C MET A 262 -4.32 -2.45 -3.99
N ALA A 263 -3.36 -2.27 -3.09
CA ALA A 263 -2.49 -1.11 -3.04
C ALA A 263 -1.06 -1.54 -3.37
N PHE A 264 -0.56 -1.09 -4.52
CA PHE A 264 0.76 -1.51 -5.01
C PHE A 264 1.88 -0.67 -4.40
N MET A 265 2.89 -1.31 -3.83
CA MET A 265 4.08 -0.67 -3.27
C MET A 265 5.11 -0.41 -4.38
N THR A 266 4.82 0.57 -5.25
CA THR A 266 5.66 0.93 -6.41
C THR A 266 6.82 1.87 -6.03
N TYR A 267 7.55 1.51 -4.98
CA TYR A 267 8.70 2.21 -4.42
C TYR A 267 9.71 1.19 -3.85
N ASP A 268 10.82 1.67 -3.28
CA ASP A 268 11.99 0.85 -2.91
C ASP A 268 12.60 0.13 -4.13
N THR A 269 12.70 0.85 -5.24
CA THR A 269 13.08 0.27 -6.54
C THR A 269 14.58 0.15 -6.74
N ALA A 270 15.39 0.83 -5.94
CA ALA A 270 16.84 1.00 -6.12
C ALA A 270 17.24 1.74 -7.40
N ILE A 271 16.30 2.33 -8.13
CA ILE A 271 16.58 3.07 -9.36
C ILE A 271 17.30 4.36 -9.02
N THR A 272 18.40 4.63 -9.72
CA THR A 272 19.29 5.78 -9.43
C THR A 272 19.12 6.96 -10.39
N SER A 273 18.08 6.96 -11.22
CA SER A 273 17.76 8.04 -12.16
C SER A 273 16.27 8.40 -12.11
N PRO A 274 15.90 9.67 -11.89
CA PRO A 274 14.50 10.09 -11.91
C PRO A 274 13.77 9.73 -13.20
N ALA A 275 14.42 9.92 -14.37
CA ALA A 275 13.81 9.60 -15.66
C ALA A 275 13.54 8.09 -15.82
N VAL A 276 14.45 7.25 -15.32
CA VAL A 276 14.27 5.78 -15.34
C VAL A 276 13.17 5.37 -14.37
N PHE A 277 13.11 5.99 -13.19
CA PHE A 277 12.05 5.73 -12.20
C PHE A 277 10.68 6.13 -12.75
N GLN A 278 10.56 7.30 -13.40
CA GLN A 278 9.32 7.73 -14.05
C GLN A 278 8.87 6.76 -15.15
N TRP A 279 9.79 6.38 -16.04
CA TRP A 279 9.49 5.38 -17.08
C TRP A 279 9.03 4.06 -16.48
N PHE A 280 9.74 3.58 -15.46
CA PHE A 280 9.43 2.33 -14.78
C PHE A 280 8.05 2.40 -14.09
N LEU A 281 7.75 3.50 -13.41
CA LEU A 281 6.47 3.69 -12.73
C LEU A 281 5.30 3.76 -13.72
N ALA A 282 5.49 4.41 -14.87
CA ALA A 282 4.49 4.42 -15.95
C ALA A 282 4.27 3.03 -16.56
N LEU A 283 5.32 2.22 -16.69
CA LEU A 283 5.20 0.82 -17.09
C LEU A 283 4.43 0.01 -16.04
N GLN A 284 4.81 0.09 -14.77
CA GLN A 284 4.12 -0.61 -13.68
C GLN A 284 2.64 -0.22 -13.61
N ALA A 285 2.32 1.07 -13.68
CA ALA A 285 0.94 1.54 -13.63
C ALA A 285 0.06 0.89 -14.71
N ARG A 286 0.54 0.81 -15.96
CA ARG A 286 -0.20 0.17 -17.06
C ARG A 286 -0.35 -1.33 -16.83
N THR A 287 0.74 -2.01 -16.51
CA THR A 287 0.76 -3.46 -16.37
C THR A 287 -0.05 -3.93 -15.17
N LEU A 288 0.19 -3.35 -13.99
CA LEU A 288 -0.50 -3.71 -12.75
C LEU A 288 -2.00 -3.51 -12.87
N LEU A 289 -2.46 -2.36 -13.40
CA LEU A 289 -3.87 -2.08 -13.54
C LEU A 289 -4.54 -3.00 -14.57
N SER A 290 -3.92 -3.21 -15.73
CA SER A 290 -4.49 -4.07 -16.78
C SER A 290 -4.63 -5.53 -16.31
N LEU A 291 -3.58 -6.10 -15.73
CA LEU A 291 -3.59 -7.51 -15.31
C LEU A 291 -4.54 -7.75 -14.13
N SER A 292 -4.62 -6.80 -13.19
CA SER A 292 -5.53 -6.91 -12.06
C SER A 292 -6.99 -6.91 -12.50
N VAL A 293 -7.37 -6.02 -13.43
CA VAL A 293 -8.73 -5.95 -13.98
C VAL A 293 -9.07 -7.16 -14.84
N GLU A 294 -8.09 -7.71 -15.57
CA GLU A 294 -8.28 -8.97 -16.32
C GLU A 294 -8.62 -10.15 -15.38
N ALA A 295 -7.98 -10.20 -14.20
CA ALA A 295 -8.25 -11.24 -13.21
C ALA A 295 -9.53 -11.00 -12.41
N ASN A 296 -9.83 -9.75 -12.06
CA ASN A 296 -11.00 -9.37 -11.29
C ASN A 296 -11.54 -8.02 -11.79
N PRO A 297 -12.60 -8.00 -12.62
CA PRO A 297 -13.16 -6.77 -13.19
C PRO A 297 -13.68 -5.75 -12.17
N GLU A 298 -14.00 -6.18 -10.95
CA GLU A 298 -14.54 -5.33 -9.88
C GLU A 298 -13.48 -4.82 -8.90
N ILE A 299 -12.22 -5.26 -9.09
CA ILE A 299 -11.13 -4.95 -8.15
C ILE A 299 -10.91 -3.44 -8.02
N GLU A 300 -10.64 -3.00 -6.81
CA GLU A 300 -10.28 -1.62 -6.54
C GLU A 300 -8.76 -1.45 -6.43
N LEU A 301 -8.20 -0.49 -7.17
CA LEU A 301 -6.75 -0.39 -7.32
C LEU A 301 -6.20 0.95 -6.84
N PHE A 302 -5.04 0.87 -6.18
CA PHE A 302 -4.22 2.02 -5.81
C PHE A 302 -2.78 1.84 -6.23
N LEU A 303 -2.15 2.95 -6.66
CA LEU A 303 -0.72 3.00 -6.98
C LEU A 303 0.03 3.74 -5.87
N GLY A 304 1.05 3.10 -5.32
CA GLY A 304 1.81 3.57 -4.17
C GLY A 304 2.71 4.77 -4.50
N VAL A 305 2.73 5.75 -3.61
CA VAL A 305 3.58 6.94 -3.72
C VAL A 305 4.39 7.13 -2.44
N PRO A 306 5.73 7.16 -2.51
CA PRO A 306 6.58 7.31 -1.32
C PRO A 306 6.68 8.79 -0.89
N SER A 307 6.26 9.09 0.33
CA SER A 307 6.46 10.39 1.00
C SER A 307 7.55 10.36 2.08
N TYR A 308 8.18 9.22 2.33
CA TYR A 308 9.27 9.10 3.28
C TYR A 308 10.60 9.62 2.70
N ARG A 309 11.54 9.97 3.58
CA ARG A 309 12.82 10.60 3.22
C ARG A 309 14.02 9.75 3.61
N GLU A 310 13.78 8.64 4.28
CA GLU A 310 14.81 7.74 4.78
C GLU A 310 15.53 7.02 3.64
N GLU A 311 16.79 7.37 3.44
CA GLU A 311 17.67 6.75 2.45
C GLU A 311 17.97 5.27 2.80
N SER A 312 17.96 4.42 1.78
CA SER A 312 18.33 3.01 1.92
C SER A 312 19.07 2.50 0.68
N GLN A 313 19.50 1.24 0.68
CA GLN A 313 20.06 0.62 -0.54
C GLN A 313 19.02 0.47 -1.67
N PHE A 314 17.73 0.67 -1.36
CA PHE A 314 16.60 0.52 -2.27
C PHE A 314 15.80 1.80 -2.43
N HIS A 315 16.00 2.81 -1.57
CA HIS A 315 15.28 4.08 -1.62
C HIS A 315 16.24 5.24 -1.72
N ASN A 316 15.95 6.14 -2.65
CA ASN A 316 16.61 7.44 -2.75
C ASN A 316 15.55 8.53 -2.85
N SER A 317 15.45 9.39 -1.85
CA SER A 317 14.37 10.40 -1.78
C SER A 317 14.52 11.55 -2.78
N ASP A 318 15.68 11.73 -3.41
CA ASP A 318 15.83 12.65 -4.54
C ASP A 318 15.20 12.09 -5.84
N ILE A 319 14.95 10.78 -5.89
CA ILE A 319 14.44 10.07 -7.07
C ILE A 319 13.01 9.57 -6.82
N GLU A 320 12.86 8.76 -5.78
CA GLU A 320 11.61 8.14 -5.34
C GLU A 320 10.91 9.06 -4.34
N ASN A 321 10.21 10.08 -4.85
CA ASN A 321 9.43 11.00 -4.04
C ASN A 321 8.07 11.30 -4.67
N VAL A 322 7.23 11.99 -3.91
CA VAL A 322 5.86 12.36 -4.30
C VAL A 322 5.82 13.11 -5.62
N GLY A 323 6.71 14.09 -5.84
CA GLY A 323 6.76 14.85 -7.08
C GLY A 323 7.05 13.97 -8.29
N THR A 324 8.15 13.22 -8.25
CA THR A 324 8.54 12.33 -9.34
C THR A 324 7.48 11.28 -9.63
N ALA A 325 6.90 10.69 -8.58
CA ALA A 325 5.89 9.64 -8.72
C ALA A 325 4.57 10.18 -9.29
N VAL A 326 4.07 11.32 -8.78
CA VAL A 326 2.85 11.96 -9.29
C VAL A 326 3.03 12.36 -10.75
N ASP A 327 4.15 12.99 -11.12
CA ASP A 327 4.39 13.41 -12.50
C ASP A 327 4.39 12.20 -13.46
N ALA A 328 5.01 11.08 -13.07
CA ALA A 328 5.03 9.86 -13.89
C ALA A 328 3.64 9.22 -14.02
N LEU A 329 2.92 9.08 -12.91
CA LEU A 329 1.61 8.44 -12.88
C LEU A 329 0.57 9.27 -13.62
N SER A 330 0.58 10.59 -13.42
CA SER A 330 -0.28 11.53 -14.16
C SER A 330 -0.06 11.43 -15.67
N ALA A 331 1.20 11.38 -16.11
CA ALA A 331 1.55 11.26 -17.52
C ALA A 331 1.11 9.90 -18.11
N ALA A 332 1.11 8.83 -17.32
CA ALA A 332 0.74 7.49 -17.77
C ALA A 332 -0.79 7.29 -17.87
N LEU A 333 -1.60 8.03 -17.10
CA LEU A 333 -3.06 7.85 -17.04
C LEU A 333 -3.79 7.82 -18.40
N PRO A 334 -3.45 8.64 -19.41
CA PRO A 334 -4.11 8.57 -20.72
C PRO A 334 -3.86 7.25 -21.47
N GLU A 335 -2.78 6.54 -21.13
CA GLU A 335 -2.39 5.26 -21.72
C GLU A 335 -2.91 4.05 -20.93
N ILE A 336 -3.39 4.28 -19.71
CA ILE A 336 -4.09 3.26 -18.93
C ILE A 336 -5.47 3.10 -19.55
N GLY A 337 -5.65 2.02 -20.31
CA GLY A 337 -6.89 1.67 -21.00
C GLY A 337 -8.03 1.27 -20.04
N SER A 338 -8.56 0.06 -20.18
CA SER A 338 -9.69 -0.43 -19.35
C SER A 338 -9.41 -0.37 -17.85
N GLY A 339 -8.16 -0.55 -17.42
CA GLY A 339 -7.75 -0.51 -16.01
C GLY A 339 -7.96 0.83 -15.31
N ARG A 340 -8.18 1.92 -16.04
CA ARG A 340 -8.33 3.26 -15.46
C ARG A 340 -9.62 3.42 -14.65
N ALA A 341 -10.70 2.73 -15.03
CA ALA A 341 -11.97 2.80 -14.31
C ALA A 341 -11.87 2.22 -12.88
N ASN A 342 -10.96 1.26 -12.69
CA ASN A 342 -10.72 0.57 -11.42
C ASN A 342 -9.68 1.28 -10.54
N LEU A 343 -8.96 2.26 -11.08
CA LEU A 343 -8.02 3.07 -10.31
C LEU A 343 -8.80 4.05 -9.42
N SER A 344 -8.85 3.75 -8.12
CA SER A 344 -9.45 4.66 -7.13
C SER A 344 -8.57 5.87 -6.86
N GLY A 345 -7.25 5.73 -6.95
CA GLY A 345 -6.31 6.83 -6.83
C GLY A 345 -4.92 6.39 -6.39
N LEU A 346 -4.15 7.35 -5.87
CA LEU A 346 -2.84 7.09 -5.26
C LEU A 346 -2.99 6.56 -3.83
N ALA A 347 -2.10 5.65 -3.42
CA ALA A 347 -1.91 5.28 -2.02
C ALA A 347 -0.60 5.91 -1.51
N VAL A 348 -0.70 6.92 -0.64
CA VAL A 348 0.48 7.65 -0.16
C VAL A 348 1.07 6.94 1.06
N TYR A 349 2.30 6.45 0.93
CA TYR A 349 3.07 5.83 2.00
C TYR A 349 4.10 6.85 2.54
N ALA A 350 3.89 7.43 3.72
CA ALA A 350 2.82 7.17 4.67
C ALA A 350 2.42 8.44 5.44
N SER A 351 1.26 8.43 6.07
CA SER A 351 0.61 9.63 6.62
C SER A 351 1.47 10.43 7.62
N TRP A 352 2.47 9.79 8.23
CA TRP A 352 3.37 10.42 9.20
C TRP A 352 4.64 11.02 8.59
N THR A 353 4.89 10.80 7.31
CA THR A 353 5.95 11.46 6.53
C THR A 353 5.38 12.41 5.48
N THR A 354 4.10 12.28 5.13
CA THR A 354 3.44 13.15 4.15
C THR A 354 3.22 14.56 4.72
N SER A 355 3.86 15.55 4.12
CA SER A 355 3.72 16.96 4.47
C SER A 355 2.61 17.65 3.67
N GLU A 356 2.22 18.86 4.08
CA GLU A 356 1.30 19.68 3.28
C GLU A 356 1.86 20.02 1.89
N THR A 357 3.18 20.10 1.74
CA THR A 357 3.81 20.29 0.42
C THR A 357 3.60 19.07 -0.46
N ASP A 358 3.70 17.86 0.09
CA ASP A 358 3.44 16.62 -0.66
C ASP A 358 1.97 16.55 -1.09
N TRP A 359 1.05 16.87 -0.19
CA TRP A 359 -0.38 16.92 -0.49
C TRP A 359 -0.73 17.96 -1.56
N ARG A 360 -0.14 19.15 -1.48
CA ARG A 360 -0.28 20.18 -2.52
C ARG A 360 0.20 19.69 -3.87
N VAL A 361 1.35 19.00 -3.94
CA VAL A 361 1.84 18.40 -5.19
C VAL A 361 0.82 17.43 -5.79
N ILE A 362 0.23 16.57 -4.96
CA ILE A 362 -0.82 15.63 -5.42
C ILE A 362 -2.03 16.40 -5.95
N ARG A 363 -2.55 17.39 -5.20
CA ARG A 363 -3.74 18.16 -5.60
C ARG A 363 -3.52 18.96 -6.90
N GLU A 364 -2.33 19.52 -7.08
CA GLU A 364 -2.03 20.39 -8.23
C GLU A 364 -1.65 19.60 -9.49
N ARG A 365 -1.05 18.41 -9.34
CA ARG A 365 -0.41 17.69 -10.45
C ARG A 365 -1.04 16.34 -10.77
N PHE A 366 -1.79 15.73 -9.84
CA PHE A 366 -2.57 14.54 -10.15
C PHE A 366 -3.94 14.95 -10.69
N PRO A 367 -4.35 14.48 -11.88
CA PRO A 367 -5.56 14.97 -12.51
C PRO A 367 -6.79 14.57 -11.70
N VAL A 368 -7.85 15.36 -11.81
CA VAL A 368 -9.17 14.98 -11.29
C VAL A 368 -9.79 13.97 -12.24
N GLN A 369 -10.40 12.91 -11.71
CA GLN A 369 -11.15 11.96 -12.54
C GLN A 369 -12.29 12.71 -13.23
N SER A 370 -12.19 12.87 -14.55
CA SER A 370 -13.25 13.46 -15.35
C SER A 370 -14.41 12.46 -15.47
N PRO A 371 -15.66 12.93 -15.53
CA PRO A 371 -16.85 12.08 -15.64
C PRO A 371 -16.81 11.02 -16.74
#